data_AF-G2JCD2-F1
#
_entry.id   AF-G2JCD2-F1
#
_cell.length_a   1.000
_cell.length_b   1.000
_cell.length_c   1.000
_cell.angle_alpha   90.00
_cell.angle_beta   90.00
_cell.angle_gamma   90.00
#
_symmetry.space_group_name_H-M   'P 1'
#
loop_
_entity.id
_entity.type
_entity.pdbx_description
1 polymer ?
#
loop_
_entity_poly.entity_id
_entity_poly.type
_entity_poly.pdbx_seq_one_letter_code
_entity_poly.pdbx_strand_id
1 'polypeptide(L)' 'MDWFKTIKWFYDSQLWTKEQVADAVQYGKITAEQYQKITSEEYNEIESTN' A
#
# COMPACT_ATOMS: atom_id res chain seq x y z
N MET A 1 -15.71 5.70 -2.29
CA MET A 1 -14.76 5.74 -1.17
C MET A 1 -13.38 6.03 -1.73
N ASP A 2 -12.63 6.91 -1.08
CA ASP A 2 -11.25 7.23 -1.48
C ASP A 2 -10.28 6.30 -0.71
N TRP A 3 -10.04 5.12 -1.28
CA TRP A 3 -9.18 4.10 -0.66
C TRP A 3 -7.78 4.62 -0.36
N PHE A 4 -7.24 5.49 -1.22
CA PHE A 4 -5.95 6.12 -1.02
C PHE A 4 -5.91 6.91 0.29
N LYS A 5 -6.89 7.78 0.56
CA LYS A 5 -6.94 8.54 1.81
C LYS A 5 -7.09 7.64 3.04
N THR A 6 -7.93 6.62 2.93
CA THR A 6 -8.16 5.66 4.01
C THR A 6 -6.88 4.88 4.35
N ILE A 7 -6.21 4.31 3.35
CA ILE A 7 -4.96 3.54 3.55
C ILE A 7 -3.82 4.45 3.99
N LYS A 8 -3.73 5.67 3.44
CA LYS A 8 -2.76 6.67 3.90
C LYS A 8 -2.95 6.96 5.38
N TRP A 9 -4.18 7.17 5.84
CA TRP A 9 -4.47 7.42 7.25
C TRP A 9 -4.12 6.21 8.13
N PHE A 10 -4.41 4.98 7.68
CA PHE A 10 -4.02 3.77 8.40
C PHE A 10 -2.49 3.62 8.52
N TYR A 11 -1.77 3.89 7.43
CA TYR A 11 -0.30 3.84 7.42
C TYR A 11 0.31 4.95 8.28
N ASP A 12 -0.17 6.20 8.15
CA ASP A 12 0.26 7.34 8.96
C ASP A 12 -0.01 7.12 10.45
N SER A 13 -1.10 6.43 10.79
CA SER A 13 -1.47 6.06 12.15
C SER A 13 -0.72 4.83 12.68
N GLN A 14 0.24 4.29 11.91
CA GLN A 14 0.99 3.06 12.21
C GLN A 14 0.09 1.84 12.47
N LEU A 15 -1.15 1.87 11.98
CA LEU A 15 -2.10 0.75 12.05
C LEU A 15 -1.79 -0.28 10.98
N TRP A 16 -1.21 0.16 9.86
CA TRP A 16 -0.86 -0.68 8.72
C TRP A 16 0.65 -0.68 8.45
N THR A 17 1.19 -1.86 8.14
CA THR A 17 2.55 -2.03 7.62
C THR A 17 2.59 -1.81 6.11
N LYS A 18 3.80 -1.65 5.56
CA LYS A 18 4.01 -1.52 4.11
C LYS A 18 3.45 -2.73 3.35
N GLU A 19 3.56 -3.93 3.92
CA GLU A 19 3.00 -5.16 3.34
C GLU A 19 1.47 -5.07 3.19
N GLN A 20 0.76 -4.51 4.18
CA GLN A 20 -0.70 -4.32 4.07
C GLN A 20 -1.07 -3.25 3.03
N VAL A 21 -0.22 -2.22 2.86
CA VAL A 21 -0.39 -1.26 1.76
C VAL A 21 -0.13 -1.94 0.40
N ALA A 22 0.82 -2.87 0.34
CA ALA A 22 1.12 -3.66 -0.85
C ALA A 22 -0.03 -4.61 -1.21
N ASP A 23 -0.63 -5.27 -0.22
CA ASP A 23 -1.85 -6.07 -0.40
C ASP A 23 -2.97 -5.21 -1.01
N ALA A 24 -3.14 -3.97 -0.55
CA ALA A 24 -4.15 -3.08 -1.11
C ALA A 24 -3.90 -2.74 -2.59
N VAL A 25 -2.64 -2.76 -3.06
CA VAL A 25 -2.33 -2.69 -4.49
C VAL A 25 -2.77 -3.98 -5.19
N GLN A 26 -2.44 -5.15 -4.64
CA GLN A 26 -2.82 -6.46 -5.20
C GLN A 26 -4.35 -6.65 -5.29
N TYR A 27 -5.09 -6.17 -4.28
CA TYR A 27 -6.56 -6.18 -4.27
C TYR A 27 -7.19 -5.07 -5.13
N GLY A 28 -6.39 -4.29 -5.87
CA GLY A 28 -6.86 -3.22 -6.75
C GLY A 28 -7.54 -2.07 -6.02
N LYS A 29 -7.24 -1.84 -4.74
CA LYS A 29 -7.78 -0.72 -3.95
C LYS A 29 -7.02 0.58 -4.26
N ILE A 30 -5.72 0.47 -4.48
CA ILE A 30 -4.81 1.56 -4.84
C ILE A 30 -3.86 1.13 -5.96
N THR A 31 -3.21 2.09 -6.61
CA THR A 31 -2.18 1.82 -7.62
C THR A 31 -0.77 1.76 -7.01
N ALA A 32 0.20 1.20 -7.74
CA ALA A 32 1.62 1.22 -7.33
C ALA A 32 2.15 2.65 -7.08
N GLU A 33 1.72 3.64 -7.88
CA GLU A 33 2.06 5.05 -7.65
C GLU A 33 1.49 5.58 -6.32
N GLN A 34 0.28 5.14 -5.96
CA GLN A 34 -0.35 5.51 -4.70
C GLN A 34 0.33 4.84 -3.51
N TYR A 35 0.74 3.57 -3.66
CA TYR A 35 1.60 2.89 -2.68
C TYR A 35 2.86 3.71 -2.43
N GLN A 36 3.59 4.08 -3.48
CA GLN A 36 4.83 4.86 -3.36
C GLN A 36 4.61 6.21 -2.68
N LYS A 37 3.46 6.86 -2.92
CA LYS A 37 3.09 8.10 -2.20
C LYS A 37 2.79 7.90 -0.72
N ILE A 38 2.33 6.71 -0.31
CA ILE A 38 2.01 6.39 1.09
C ILE A 38 3.27 5.95 1.82
N THR A 39 4.00 4.99 1.26
CA THR A 39 5.14 4.34 1.92
C THR A 39 6.45 5.09 1.70
N SER A 40 6.51 6.01 0.73
CA SER A 40 7.74 6.61 0.20
C SER A 40 8.75 5.59 -0.33
N GLU A 41 8.31 4.36 -0.59
CA GLU A 41 9.11 3.27 -1.14
C GLU A 41 8.52 2.81 -2.46
N GLU A 42 9.38 2.41 -3.39
CA GLU A 42 8.93 1.77 -4.61
C GLU A 42 8.18 0.48 -4.27
N TYR A 43 7.08 0.24 -4.99
CA TYR A 43 6.36 -1.02 -4.91
C TYR A 43 7.23 -2.10 -5.55
N ASN A 44 8.10 -2.70 -4.74
CA ASN A 44 8.80 -3.91 -5.10
C ASN A 44 7.84 -5.06 -4.83
N GLU A 45 7.17 -5.52 -5.87
CA GLU A 45 6.46 -6.79 -5.87
C GLU A 45 7.51 -7.88 -5.66
N ILE A 46 7.86 -8.15 -4.41
CA ILE A 46 8.72 -9.27 -4.08
C ILE A 46 7.81 -10.47 -4.25
N GLU A 47 7.89 -11.09 -5.44
CA GLU A 47 7.15 -12.28 -5.76
C GLU A 47 7.33 -13.30 -4.64
N SER A 48 6.21 -13.74 -4.08
CA SER A 48 6.10 -14.95 -3.26
C SER A 48 6.38 -16.17 -4.14
N THR A 49 7.63 -16.32 -4.59
CA THR A 49 8.12 -17.53 -5.24
C THR A 49 8.70 -18.41 -4.15
N ASN A 50 7.84 -19.20 -3.49
CA ASN A 50 8.18 -20.46 -2.83
C ASN A 50 6.93 -21.29 -2.57
#